data_AF-A0A0D2THG4-F1
#
_entry.id   AF-A0A0D2THG4-F1
#
_cell.length_a   1.000
_cell.length_b   1.000
_cell.length_c   1.000
_cell.angle_alpha   90.00
_cell.angle_beta   90.00
_cell.angle_gamma   90.00
#
_symmetry.space_group_name_H-M   'P 1'
#
loop_
_entity.id
_entity.type
_entity.pdbx_description
1 polymer ?
#
loop_
_entity_poly.entity_id
_entity_poly.type
_entity_poly.pdbx_seq_one_letter_code
_entity_poly.pdbx_strand_id
1 'polypeptide(L)'
;MKLHAMEASGRNHFQPKFVLIIIFVTLVVLTIIPVLYPLIGYPLYVSKASSSRPLPTTAYESQQPEPLPSIKISEGEDCDIFLGEWVPNHAAPYYTNTTCWAIHEHQNCMKYGRPDTEFMKWKWKPDGCELPVLNPAQFLEIVRGKSLAFVGDSLGRNQMQSLICLLSRIEYPVDVSYTSDERFKRWKYTSYNFTLAYFSSTYLVKSKERDNNGPTHTGLFNLYLDEFDEQWTTQIEGFDYVIINGGHWFYRPSVFYENHQIVGCHYCLIDNVKDLTKFYGFRKAFRTAFRAINSLENFKGVTFLRTFAPPHFENGLWNDGGNCVRTKPFRSKEIALDGDNLEFYMIQIEEFKRAQKEGRKKGKKYRLMDMTHASLLRPDGHPSRYGHWPNENVTLYNDCVHWCLPGPIDNWNDFLLQMLKMEGIRSHQERLVSGGKRMRFK
;
A
#
# COMPACT_ATOMS: atom_id res chain seq x y z
N MET A 1 31.29 -57.46 5.49
CA MET A 1 29.97 -57.51 6.17
C MET A 1 28.92 -57.51 5.06
N LYS A 2 28.18 -58.62 4.90
CA LYS A 2 27.35 -58.94 3.72
C LYS A 2 26.17 -57.97 3.57
N LEU A 3 25.99 -57.41 2.37
CA LEU A 3 24.73 -56.81 1.93
C LEU A 3 23.68 -57.91 1.73
N HIS A 4 22.51 -57.77 2.36
CA HIS A 4 21.30 -58.47 1.96
C HIS A 4 20.41 -57.52 1.17
N ALA A 5 20.24 -57.82 -0.11
CA ALA A 5 19.16 -57.30 -0.94
C ALA A 5 17.86 -58.01 -0.58
N MET A 6 16.78 -57.25 -0.37
CA MET A 6 15.41 -57.76 -0.44
C MET A 6 14.77 -57.19 -1.71
N GLU A 7 14.58 -58.06 -2.69
CA GLU A 7 13.61 -57.87 -3.77
C GLU A 7 12.19 -58.02 -3.20
N ALA A 8 11.32 -57.05 -3.49
CA ALA A 8 9.88 -57.23 -3.37
C ALA A 8 9.24 -56.98 -4.75
N SER A 9 9.02 -58.08 -5.46
CA SER A 9 8.21 -58.15 -6.68
C SER A 9 6.73 -58.10 -6.30
N GLY A 10 6.01 -57.10 -6.81
CA GLY A 10 4.57 -56.95 -6.63
C GLY A 10 3.93 -56.31 -7.85
N ARG A 11 3.90 -57.03 -8.99
CA ARG A 11 3.08 -56.63 -10.15
C ARG A 11 1.61 -56.86 -9.82
N ASN A 12 0.91 -55.81 -9.37
CA ASN A 12 -0.55 -55.81 -9.27
C ASN A 12 -1.16 -55.80 -10.67
N HIS A 13 -1.62 -56.98 -11.11
CA HIS A 13 -2.47 -57.14 -12.27
C HIS A 13 -3.83 -56.49 -11.96
N PHE A 14 -4.01 -55.21 -12.31
CA PHE A 14 -5.33 -54.57 -12.26
C PHE A 14 -6.22 -55.27 -13.29
N GLN A 15 -7.26 -55.97 -12.80
CA GLN A 15 -8.22 -56.61 -13.67
C GLN A 15 -8.94 -55.55 -14.53
N PRO A 16 -9.12 -55.76 -15.84
CA PRO A 16 -9.69 -54.76 -16.75
C PRO A 16 -11.11 -54.31 -16.35
N LYS A 17 -11.84 -55.15 -15.60
CA LYS A 17 -13.15 -54.82 -15.03
C LYS A 17 -13.09 -53.68 -13.99
N PHE A 18 -12.01 -53.60 -13.20
CA PHE A 18 -11.86 -52.54 -12.19
C PHE A 18 -11.57 -51.18 -12.82
N VAL A 19 -10.79 -51.14 -13.90
CA VAL A 19 -10.50 -49.90 -14.64
C VAL A 19 -11.76 -49.35 -15.29
N LEU A 20 -12.58 -50.22 -15.88
CA LEU A 20 -13.89 -49.85 -16.45
C LEU A 20 -14.86 -49.30 -15.39
N ILE A 21 -14.88 -49.88 -14.18
CA ILE A 21 -15.70 -49.36 -13.07
C ILE A 21 -15.22 -47.98 -12.63
N ILE A 22 -13.90 -47.78 -12.50
CA ILE A 22 -13.35 -46.47 -12.10
C ILE A 22 -13.70 -45.41 -13.15
N ILE A 23 -13.52 -45.70 -14.44
CA ILE A 23 -13.86 -44.77 -15.54
C ILE A 23 -15.36 -44.45 -15.54
N PHE A 24 -16.21 -45.46 -15.32
CA PHE A 24 -17.66 -45.24 -15.25
C PHE A 24 -18.04 -44.36 -14.05
N VAL A 25 -17.45 -44.59 -12.88
CA VAL A 25 -17.69 -43.77 -11.69
C VAL A 25 -17.20 -42.33 -11.89
N THR A 26 -16.02 -42.10 -12.47
CA THR A 26 -15.55 -40.74 -12.77
C THR A 26 -16.43 -40.02 -13.78
N LEU A 27 -16.92 -40.71 -14.82
CA LEU A 27 -17.85 -40.11 -15.78
C LEU A 27 -19.20 -39.74 -15.14
N VAL A 28 -19.72 -40.59 -14.24
CA VAL A 28 -20.95 -40.31 -13.48
C VAL A 28 -20.74 -39.10 -12.55
N VAL A 29 -19.62 -39.02 -11.84
CA VAL A 29 -19.28 -37.90 -10.95
C VAL A 29 -19.13 -36.59 -11.74
N LEU A 30 -18.44 -36.62 -12.89
CA LEU A 30 -18.22 -35.43 -13.72
C LEU A 30 -19.47 -34.95 -14.46
N THR A 31 -20.48 -35.81 -14.66
CA THR A 31 -21.73 -35.43 -15.35
C THR A 31 -22.86 -35.10 -14.40
N ILE A 32 -22.97 -35.77 -13.24
CA ILE A 32 -24.06 -35.55 -12.29
C ILE A 32 -23.78 -34.34 -11.38
N ILE A 33 -22.53 -34.09 -10.99
CA ILE A 33 -22.21 -32.96 -10.09
C ILE A 33 -22.53 -31.59 -10.73
N PRO A 34 -22.17 -31.30 -12.00
CA PRO A 34 -22.52 -30.00 -12.61
C PRO A 34 -24.02 -29.80 -12.83
N VAL A 35 -24.80 -30.89 -12.90
CA VAL A 35 -26.26 -30.85 -13.10
C VAL A 35 -27.01 -30.67 -11.78
N LEU A 36 -26.45 -31.13 -10.65
CA LEU A 36 -27.04 -30.96 -9.32
C LEU A 36 -26.56 -29.70 -8.59
N TYR A 37 -25.42 -29.11 -8.99
CA TYR A 37 -24.88 -27.89 -8.38
C TYR A 37 -25.77 -26.63 -8.50
N PRO A 38 -26.59 -26.41 -9.56
CA PRO A 38 -27.51 -25.28 -9.60
C PRO A 38 -28.82 -25.52 -8.83
N LEU A 39 -29.05 -26.73 -8.27
CA LEU A 39 -30.28 -27.10 -7.56
C LEU A 39 -30.16 -27.04 -6.04
N ILE A 40 -28.96 -26.83 -5.49
CA ILE A 40 -28.71 -26.74 -4.04
C ILE A 40 -27.93 -25.46 -3.74
N GLY A 41 -28.62 -24.33 -3.55
CA GLY A 41 -28.01 -23.17 -2.90
C GLY A 41 -28.40 -21.78 -3.41
N TYR A 42 -29.69 -21.44 -3.47
CA TYR A 42 -30.13 -20.06 -3.29
C TYR A 42 -31.29 -20.03 -2.30
N PRO A 43 -31.23 -19.27 -1.19
CA PRO A 43 -32.41 -18.99 -0.38
C PRO A 43 -33.34 -18.09 -1.20
N LEU A 44 -34.39 -18.68 -1.75
CA LEU A 44 -35.52 -17.95 -2.32
C LEU A 44 -36.27 -17.24 -1.18
N TYR A 45 -36.07 -15.93 -1.06
CA TYR A 45 -36.94 -15.08 -0.26
C TYR A 45 -38.26 -14.89 -1.03
N VAL A 46 -39.20 -15.81 -0.81
CA VAL A 46 -40.55 -15.75 -1.38
C VAL A 46 -41.43 -14.91 -0.47
N SER A 47 -41.91 -13.80 -1.04
CA SER A 47 -42.95 -12.92 -0.53
C SER A 47 -44.24 -13.70 -0.26
N LYS A 48 -44.65 -13.79 1.01
CA LYS A 48 -45.99 -14.26 1.38
C LYS A 48 -46.97 -13.08 1.30
N ALA A 49 -47.80 -13.09 0.25
CA ALA A 49 -49.03 -12.32 0.21
C ALA A 49 -50.05 -12.97 1.16
N SER A 50 -50.68 -12.17 2.03
CA SER A 50 -51.85 -12.56 2.80
C SER A 50 -52.98 -11.54 2.63
N SER A 51 -54.18 -12.11 2.50
CA SER A 51 -55.52 -11.57 2.25
C SER A 51 -55.93 -10.25 2.92
N SER A 52 -56.67 -9.43 2.15
CA SER A 52 -57.66 -8.38 2.52
C SER A 52 -58.76 -8.88 3.48
N ARG A 53 -59.53 -8.14 4.31
CA ARG A 53 -59.99 -6.73 4.55
C ARG A 53 -60.81 -6.73 5.91
N PRO A 54 -61.42 -5.64 6.48
CA PRO A 54 -61.42 -4.19 6.16
C PRO A 54 -61.29 -3.16 7.35
N LEU A 55 -60.76 -1.95 7.01
CA LEU A 55 -61.00 -0.53 7.43
C LEU A 55 -61.57 -0.11 8.82
N PRO A 56 -61.14 1.06 9.41
CA PRO A 56 -61.49 2.39 8.87
C PRO A 56 -60.42 3.51 8.86
N THR A 57 -60.48 4.24 7.73
CA THR A 57 -60.26 5.67 7.44
C THR A 57 -59.75 6.62 8.54
N THR A 58 -58.58 7.23 8.30
CA THR A 58 -58.33 8.68 8.46
C THR A 58 -57.17 9.15 7.57
N ALA A 59 -57.45 10.21 6.81
CA ALA A 59 -56.61 11.13 6.03
C ALA A 59 -55.14 10.76 5.70
N TYR A 60 -54.90 10.58 4.39
CA TYR A 60 -53.57 10.63 3.77
C TYR A 60 -53.13 12.10 3.66
N GLU A 61 -52.05 12.47 4.35
CA GLU A 61 -51.29 13.68 4.06
C GLU A 61 -50.00 13.27 3.34
N SER A 62 -49.82 13.78 2.12
CA SER A 62 -48.73 13.44 1.21
C SER A 62 -47.41 14.02 1.71
N GLN A 63 -46.59 13.22 2.39
CA GLN A 63 -45.17 13.54 2.59
C GLN A 63 -44.34 12.97 1.42
N GLN A 64 -43.70 13.89 0.68
CA GLN A 64 -42.66 13.58 -0.30
C GLN A 64 -41.52 12.76 0.35
N PRO A 65 -40.77 11.96 -0.43
CA PRO A 65 -39.60 11.26 0.08
C PRO A 65 -38.57 12.28 0.58
N GLU A 66 -38.19 12.15 1.85
CA GLU A 66 -37.05 12.84 2.45
C GLU A 66 -35.80 12.66 1.56
N PRO A 67 -35.10 13.75 1.20
CA PRO A 67 -33.82 13.65 0.52
C PRO A 67 -32.82 12.88 1.38
N LEU A 68 -32.03 12.00 0.75
CA LEU A 68 -30.83 11.40 1.33
C LEU A 68 -30.07 12.46 2.16
N PRO A 69 -29.65 12.14 3.40
CA PRO A 69 -29.03 13.12 4.27
C PRO A 69 -27.84 13.75 3.55
N SER A 70 -27.96 15.05 3.28
CA SER A 70 -26.85 15.83 2.77
C SER A 70 -25.74 15.73 3.81
N ILE A 71 -24.64 15.07 3.44
CA ILE A 71 -23.44 15.06 4.25
C ILE A 71 -22.96 16.51 4.28
N LYS A 72 -23.32 17.24 5.35
CA LYS A 72 -22.66 18.48 5.72
C LYS A 72 -21.23 18.12 6.08
N ILE A 73 -20.36 18.09 5.08
CA ILE A 73 -18.91 18.13 5.29
C ILE A 73 -18.68 19.54 5.80
N SER A 74 -18.46 19.68 7.11
CA SER A 74 -18.05 20.95 7.69
C SER A 74 -16.83 21.43 6.91
N GLU A 75 -16.91 22.64 6.36
CA GLU A 75 -15.75 23.38 5.91
C GLU A 75 -14.83 23.55 7.13
N GLY A 76 -13.93 22.58 7.31
CA GLY A 76 -12.84 22.68 8.26
C GLY A 76 -11.73 23.45 7.60
N GLU A 77 -11.81 24.78 7.63
CA GLU A 77 -10.58 25.54 7.83
C GLU A 77 -9.97 25.03 9.17
N ASP A 78 -8.68 24.64 9.12
CA ASP A 78 -7.79 24.30 10.24
C ASP A 78 -7.71 22.88 10.87
N CYS A 79 -8.32 21.80 10.35
CA CYS A 79 -7.95 20.45 10.84
C CYS A 79 -6.73 19.87 10.11
N ASP A 80 -5.61 19.73 10.82
CA ASP A 80 -4.50 18.87 10.40
C ASP A 80 -4.81 17.40 10.73
N ILE A 81 -5.11 16.61 9.70
CA ILE A 81 -5.44 15.20 9.89
C ILE A 81 -4.24 14.36 10.32
N PHE A 82 -3.01 14.86 10.19
CA PHE A 82 -1.76 14.14 10.49
C PHE A 82 -1.26 14.30 11.92
N LEU A 83 -1.89 15.19 12.71
CA LEU A 83 -1.62 15.41 14.13
C LEU A 83 -2.77 14.87 14.98
N GLY A 84 -2.45 14.08 16.00
CA GLY A 84 -3.45 13.36 16.78
C GLY A 84 -2.88 12.18 17.55
N GLU A 85 -3.76 11.26 17.92
CA GLU A 85 -3.43 10.11 18.78
C GLU A 85 -4.07 8.82 18.27
N TRP A 86 -3.45 7.69 18.58
CA TRP A 86 -4.05 6.39 18.37
C TRP A 86 -5.08 6.10 19.46
N VAL A 87 -6.28 5.70 19.02
CA VAL A 87 -7.39 5.30 19.90
C VAL A 87 -7.88 3.90 19.53
N PRO A 88 -8.41 3.12 20.50
CA PRO A 88 -8.94 1.80 20.23
C PRO A 88 -10.04 1.80 19.16
N ASN A 89 -10.03 0.76 18.32
CA ASN A 89 -11.03 0.49 17.30
C ASN A 89 -11.37 -0.99 17.28
N HIS A 90 -12.42 -1.36 18.01
CA HIS A 90 -12.86 -2.75 18.12
C HIS A 90 -13.53 -3.32 16.86
N ALA A 91 -13.81 -2.47 15.84
CA ALA A 91 -14.40 -2.91 14.59
C ALA A 91 -13.37 -3.52 13.60
N ALA A 92 -12.07 -3.31 13.84
CA ALA A 92 -10.98 -3.86 13.05
C ALA A 92 -10.57 -5.28 13.55
N PRO A 93 -9.95 -6.13 12.70
CA PRO A 93 -9.59 -5.88 11.30
C PRO A 93 -10.76 -6.10 10.32
N TYR A 94 -10.62 -5.57 9.10
CA TYR A 94 -11.67 -5.62 8.07
C TYR A 94 -11.51 -6.77 7.06
N TYR A 95 -10.39 -7.47 7.14
CA TYR A 95 -10.04 -8.64 6.37
C TYR A 95 -9.08 -9.49 7.22
N THR A 96 -8.75 -10.70 6.76
CA THR A 96 -7.81 -11.61 7.42
C THR A 96 -6.80 -12.15 6.41
N ASN A 97 -5.84 -12.93 6.91
CA ASN A 97 -4.86 -13.62 6.08
C ASN A 97 -5.47 -14.63 5.08
N THR A 98 -6.72 -15.05 5.28
CA THR A 98 -7.42 -15.99 4.38
C THR A 98 -8.35 -15.30 3.40
N THR A 99 -8.74 -14.04 3.66
CA THR A 99 -9.69 -13.30 2.81
C THR A 99 -9.01 -12.33 1.86
N CYS A 100 -7.68 -12.19 1.90
CA CYS A 100 -6.93 -11.36 0.96
C CYS A 100 -5.69 -12.08 0.43
N TRP A 101 -5.62 -12.26 -0.88
CA TRP A 101 -4.50 -12.90 -1.56
C TRP A 101 -3.28 -11.97 -1.73
N ALA A 102 -3.47 -10.65 -1.64
CA ALA A 102 -2.43 -9.67 -1.94
C ALA A 102 -1.38 -9.51 -0.82
N ILE A 103 -1.59 -10.14 0.34
CA ILE A 103 -0.68 -10.06 1.48
C ILE A 103 0.62 -10.78 1.13
N HIS A 104 1.74 -10.06 1.16
CA HIS A 104 3.04 -10.68 0.98
C HIS A 104 3.39 -11.57 2.18
N GLU A 105 4.09 -12.67 1.94
CA GLU A 105 4.43 -13.66 2.99
C GLU A 105 5.07 -13.03 4.24
N HIS A 106 6.16 -12.28 4.10
CA HIS A 106 6.80 -11.61 5.26
C HIS A 106 5.94 -10.57 6.01
N GLN A 107 4.77 -10.20 5.49
CA GLN A 107 3.81 -9.29 6.14
C GLN A 107 2.62 -10.05 6.73
N ASN A 108 2.50 -11.36 6.47
CA ASN A 108 1.41 -12.21 6.90
C ASN A 108 1.60 -12.74 8.33
N CYS A 109 1.64 -11.83 9.29
CA CYS A 109 1.99 -12.14 10.67
C CYS A 109 1.12 -13.22 11.31
N MET A 110 -0.18 -13.22 10.98
CA MET A 110 -1.11 -14.22 11.51
C MET A 110 -0.85 -15.62 10.92
N LYS A 111 -0.48 -15.72 9.65
CA LYS A 111 -0.09 -17.00 9.03
C LYS A 111 1.14 -17.60 9.74
N TYR A 112 2.10 -16.76 10.10
CA TYR A 112 3.34 -17.16 10.76
C TYR A 112 3.27 -17.21 12.30
N GLY A 113 2.04 -17.27 12.85
CA GLY A 113 1.83 -17.60 14.25
C GLY A 113 2.02 -16.46 15.24
N ARG A 114 1.91 -15.19 14.80
CA ARG A 114 1.88 -14.05 15.73
C ARG A 114 0.71 -14.19 16.72
N PRO A 115 0.95 -14.22 18.04
CA PRO A 115 -0.08 -14.53 19.01
C PRO A 115 -0.94 -13.34 19.42
N ASP A 116 -0.39 -12.12 19.43
CA ASP A 116 -1.10 -10.90 19.81
C ASP A 116 -1.88 -10.31 18.62
N THR A 117 -3.11 -9.87 18.86
CA THR A 117 -3.98 -9.29 17.81
C THR A 117 -4.32 -7.82 18.01
N GLU A 118 -3.99 -7.26 19.17
CA GLU A 118 -4.41 -5.91 19.57
C GLU A 118 -3.81 -4.82 18.69
N PHE A 119 -2.67 -5.08 18.04
CA PHE A 119 -2.05 -4.15 17.09
C PHE A 119 -2.96 -3.83 15.87
N MET A 120 -3.94 -4.68 15.56
CA MET A 120 -4.91 -4.42 14.49
C MET A 120 -6.08 -3.52 14.93
N LYS A 121 -6.29 -3.33 16.23
CA LYS A 121 -7.51 -2.73 16.80
C LYS A 121 -7.32 -1.26 17.15
N TRP A 122 -6.72 -0.50 16.24
CA TRP A 122 -6.45 0.92 16.43
C TRP A 122 -6.97 1.74 15.25
N LYS A 123 -7.35 2.99 15.53
CA LYS A 123 -7.61 4.01 14.51
C LYS A 123 -6.95 5.31 14.92
N TRP A 124 -6.61 6.12 13.93
CA TRP A 124 -6.07 7.46 14.17
C TRP A 124 -7.21 8.43 14.49
N LYS A 125 -7.04 9.25 15.53
CA LYS A 125 -7.95 10.34 15.86
C LYS A 125 -7.19 11.66 15.81
N PRO A 126 -7.41 12.50 14.78
CA PRO A 126 -6.86 13.84 14.75
C PRO A 126 -7.33 14.70 15.93
N ASP A 127 -6.54 15.69 16.33
CA ASP A 127 -6.87 16.54 17.50
C ASP A 127 -8.10 17.43 17.26
N GLY A 128 -8.27 17.92 16.02
CA GLY A 128 -9.31 18.89 15.66
C GLY A 128 -10.49 18.34 14.86
N CYS A 129 -10.46 17.07 14.46
CA CYS A 129 -11.52 16.47 13.65
C CYS A 129 -11.51 14.94 13.68
N GLU A 130 -12.47 14.33 12.98
CA GLU A 130 -12.53 12.89 12.80
C GLU A 130 -11.90 12.47 11.47
N LEU A 131 -11.07 11.42 11.51
CA LEU A 131 -10.63 10.71 10.32
C LEU A 131 -11.51 9.47 10.15
N PRO A 132 -12.39 9.43 9.13
CA PRO A 132 -13.23 8.26 8.92
C PRO A 132 -12.39 7.08 8.46
N VAL A 133 -12.71 5.89 8.99
CA VAL A 133 -12.21 4.62 8.49
C VAL A 133 -12.61 4.45 7.02
N LEU A 134 -11.72 3.89 6.21
CA LEU A 134 -11.92 3.67 4.79
C LEU A 134 -13.18 2.83 4.55
N ASN A 135 -14.13 3.43 3.84
CA ASN A 135 -15.24 2.73 3.22
C ASN A 135 -14.83 2.33 1.79
N PRO A 136 -14.73 1.03 1.46
CA PRO A 136 -14.18 0.58 0.18
C PRO A 136 -15.06 0.97 -1.01
N ALA A 137 -16.38 0.99 -0.84
CA ALA A 137 -17.30 1.44 -1.90
C ALA A 137 -17.12 2.94 -2.16
N GLN A 138 -17.02 3.76 -1.11
CA GLN A 138 -16.75 5.18 -1.26
C GLN A 138 -15.40 5.45 -1.93
N PHE A 139 -14.36 4.72 -1.54
CA PHE A 139 -13.04 4.84 -2.17
C PHE A 139 -13.14 4.57 -3.67
N LEU A 140 -13.72 3.42 -4.05
CA LEU A 140 -13.88 3.00 -5.44
C LEU A 140 -14.72 3.98 -6.27
N GLU A 141 -15.77 4.58 -5.70
CA GLU A 141 -16.54 5.64 -6.36
C GLU A 141 -15.72 6.91 -6.60
N ILE A 142 -14.90 7.34 -5.63
CA ILE A 142 -14.04 8.53 -5.77
C ILE A 142 -13.00 8.33 -6.88
N VAL A 143 -12.50 7.10 -7.05
CA VAL A 143 -11.50 6.75 -8.07
C VAL A 143 -12.10 6.14 -9.34
N ARG A 144 -13.43 6.18 -9.49
CA ARG A 144 -14.11 5.67 -10.69
C ARG A 144 -13.59 6.37 -11.94
N GLY A 145 -13.19 5.57 -12.93
CA GLY A 145 -12.63 6.05 -14.20
C GLY A 145 -11.25 6.70 -14.07
N LYS A 146 -10.56 6.53 -12.94
CA LYS A 146 -9.25 7.12 -12.67
C LYS A 146 -8.16 6.07 -12.54
N SER A 147 -6.94 6.55 -12.33
CA SER A 147 -5.75 5.75 -12.18
C SER A 147 -4.88 6.26 -11.03
N LEU A 148 -4.33 5.34 -10.23
CA LEU A 148 -3.47 5.62 -9.09
C LEU A 148 -2.21 4.77 -9.17
N ALA A 149 -1.03 5.40 -9.05
CA ALA A 149 0.25 4.73 -9.00
C ALA A 149 0.94 4.92 -7.65
N PHE A 150 1.41 3.82 -7.07
CA PHE A 150 2.44 3.83 -6.03
C PHE A 150 3.81 3.75 -6.69
N VAL A 151 4.72 4.68 -6.35
CA VAL A 151 6.09 4.74 -6.86
C VAL A 151 7.04 4.81 -5.68
N GLY A 152 7.91 3.81 -5.54
CA GLY A 152 8.87 3.81 -4.44
C GLY A 152 9.34 2.44 -4.01
N ASP A 153 9.75 2.37 -2.74
CA ASP A 153 10.25 1.15 -2.11
C ASP A 153 9.13 0.18 -1.68
N SER A 154 9.52 -0.84 -0.92
CA SER A 154 8.65 -1.91 -0.43
C SER A 154 7.55 -1.44 0.54
N LEU A 155 7.67 -0.27 1.18
CA LEU A 155 6.62 0.30 2.03
C LEU A 155 5.46 0.84 1.17
N GLY A 156 5.76 1.36 -0.02
CA GLY A 156 4.74 1.72 -1.01
C GLY A 156 3.95 0.51 -1.47
N ARG A 157 4.66 -0.60 -1.74
CA ARG A 157 4.04 -1.89 -2.05
C ARG A 157 3.17 -2.40 -0.89
N ASN A 158 3.67 -2.34 0.35
CA ASN A 158 2.95 -2.76 1.54
C ASN A 158 1.63 -1.97 1.70
N GLN A 159 1.63 -0.65 1.48
CA GLN A 159 0.43 0.18 1.52
C GLN A 159 -0.56 -0.17 0.39
N MET A 160 -0.05 -0.38 -0.82
CA MET A 160 -0.86 -0.81 -1.95
C MET A 160 -1.50 -2.18 -1.71
N GLN A 161 -0.77 -3.14 -1.13
CA GLN A 161 -1.29 -4.46 -0.80
C GLN A 161 -2.42 -4.37 0.24
N SER A 162 -2.24 -3.54 1.27
CA SER A 162 -3.32 -3.19 2.20
C SER A 162 -4.54 -2.63 1.46
N LEU A 163 -4.33 -1.68 0.53
CA LEU A 163 -5.43 -1.10 -0.23
C LEU A 163 -6.19 -2.17 -1.04
N ILE A 164 -5.48 -3.08 -1.71
CA ILE A 164 -6.12 -4.20 -2.42
C ILE A 164 -6.95 -5.05 -1.46
N CYS A 165 -6.43 -5.37 -0.27
CA CYS A 165 -7.16 -6.14 0.73
C CYS A 165 -8.42 -5.43 1.23
N LEU A 166 -8.35 -4.13 1.50
CA LEU A 166 -9.50 -3.34 1.92
C LEU A 166 -10.58 -3.26 0.83
N LEU A 167 -10.18 -3.09 -0.43
CA LEU A 167 -11.09 -2.99 -1.57
C LEU A 167 -11.69 -4.34 -1.99
N SER A 168 -11.02 -5.45 -1.70
CA SER A 168 -11.49 -6.82 -1.98
C SER A 168 -12.80 -7.18 -1.26
N ARG A 169 -13.22 -6.36 -0.28
CA ARG A 169 -14.56 -6.44 0.34
C ARG A 169 -15.69 -6.06 -0.62
N ILE A 170 -15.38 -5.42 -1.74
CA ILE A 170 -16.32 -4.99 -2.78
C ILE A 170 -16.01 -5.67 -4.11
N GLU A 171 -14.77 -5.60 -4.57
CA GLU A 171 -14.35 -6.18 -5.85
C GLU A 171 -12.89 -6.60 -5.77
N TYR A 172 -12.58 -7.81 -6.26
CA TYR A 172 -11.19 -8.22 -6.49
C TYR A 172 -10.69 -7.64 -7.81
N PRO A 173 -9.51 -7.02 -7.84
CA PRO A 173 -8.98 -6.54 -9.10
C PRO A 173 -8.46 -7.69 -9.98
N VAL A 174 -8.40 -7.44 -11.28
CA VAL A 174 -7.73 -8.31 -12.25
C VAL A 174 -6.33 -7.77 -12.60
N ASP A 175 -5.34 -8.64 -12.72
CA ASP A 175 -4.00 -8.27 -13.19
C ASP A 175 -4.07 -7.90 -14.68
N VAL A 176 -3.65 -6.67 -15.01
CA VAL A 176 -3.58 -6.11 -16.37
C VAL A 176 -2.17 -5.61 -16.69
N SER A 177 -1.17 -6.17 -16.01
CA SER A 177 0.24 -5.85 -16.22
C SER A 177 0.67 -6.20 -17.64
N TYR A 178 1.45 -5.32 -18.26
CA TYR A 178 2.02 -5.55 -19.59
C TYR A 178 3.34 -6.34 -19.54
N THR A 179 3.81 -6.68 -18.33
CA THR A 179 5.06 -7.38 -18.04
C THR A 179 4.84 -8.39 -16.93
N SER A 180 5.63 -9.46 -16.94
CA SER A 180 5.68 -10.44 -15.85
C SER A 180 6.59 -10.01 -14.70
N ASP A 181 7.26 -8.86 -14.81
CA ASP A 181 8.12 -8.33 -13.75
C ASP A 181 7.28 -7.85 -12.56
N GLU A 182 7.40 -8.54 -11.43
CA GLU A 182 6.68 -8.25 -10.17
C GLU A 182 6.99 -6.86 -9.59
N ARG A 183 8.04 -6.20 -10.09
CA ARG A 183 8.37 -4.80 -9.76
C ARG A 183 7.44 -3.79 -10.43
N PHE A 184 6.69 -4.20 -11.45
CA PHE A 184 5.87 -3.35 -12.32
C PHE A 184 4.49 -3.96 -12.53
N LYS A 185 3.59 -3.71 -11.59
CA LYS A 185 2.25 -4.32 -11.59
C LYS A 185 1.14 -3.31 -11.85
N ARG A 186 0.10 -3.76 -12.53
CA ARG A 186 -1.14 -3.02 -12.76
C ARG A 186 -2.34 -3.93 -12.50
N TRP A 187 -3.31 -3.37 -11.80
CA TRP A 187 -4.54 -4.01 -11.41
C TRP A 187 -5.72 -3.16 -11.84
N LYS A 188 -6.75 -3.79 -12.38
CA LYS A 188 -7.99 -3.12 -12.79
C LYS A 188 -9.17 -3.59 -11.96
N TYR A 189 -9.87 -2.63 -11.36
CA TYR A 189 -11.20 -2.83 -10.79
C TYR A 189 -12.21 -2.55 -11.89
N THR A 190 -12.68 -3.60 -12.54
CA THR A 190 -13.39 -3.53 -13.83
C THR A 190 -14.70 -2.75 -13.70
N SER A 191 -15.45 -2.99 -12.62
CA SER A 191 -16.75 -2.34 -12.37
C SER A 191 -16.64 -0.83 -12.13
N TYR A 192 -15.46 -0.36 -11.73
CA TYR A 192 -15.17 1.06 -11.48
C TYR A 192 -14.31 1.70 -12.57
N ASN A 193 -13.82 0.92 -13.54
CA ASN A 193 -12.80 1.35 -14.48
C ASN A 193 -11.63 2.06 -13.77
N PHE A 194 -11.25 1.56 -12.59
CA PHE A 194 -10.17 2.11 -11.77
C PHE A 194 -8.91 1.27 -11.99
N THR A 195 -7.79 1.94 -12.28
CA THR A 195 -6.49 1.27 -12.44
C THR A 195 -5.58 1.62 -11.27
N LEU A 196 -5.09 0.59 -10.58
CA LEU A 196 -4.09 0.69 -9.52
C LEU A 196 -2.76 0.15 -10.05
N ALA A 197 -1.65 0.85 -9.83
CA ALA A 197 -0.34 0.41 -10.28
C ALA A 197 0.73 0.54 -9.19
N TYR A 198 1.77 -0.27 -9.31
CA TYR A 198 3.00 -0.14 -8.54
C TYR A 198 4.22 -0.15 -9.45
N PHE A 199 5.08 0.83 -9.23
CA PHE A 199 6.38 0.96 -9.86
C PHE A 199 7.45 0.92 -8.78
N SER A 200 8.15 -0.21 -8.67
CA SER A 200 9.26 -0.35 -7.74
C SER A 200 10.41 0.55 -8.17
N SER A 201 10.76 1.51 -7.31
CA SER A 201 11.93 2.37 -7.47
C SER A 201 12.48 2.70 -6.09
N THR A 202 13.36 1.85 -5.58
CA THR A 202 13.81 1.87 -4.18
C THR A 202 14.59 3.13 -3.81
N TYR A 203 15.26 3.74 -4.80
CA TYR A 203 16.00 4.99 -4.69
C TYR A 203 15.37 6.16 -5.44
N LEU A 204 14.23 5.97 -6.13
CA LEU A 204 13.51 6.95 -6.97
C LEU A 204 14.27 7.48 -8.21
N VAL A 205 15.60 7.32 -8.25
CA VAL A 205 16.49 7.64 -9.36
C VAL A 205 17.04 6.39 -10.00
N LYS A 206 17.61 6.53 -11.19
CA LYS A 206 18.29 5.43 -11.87
C LYS A 206 19.33 4.83 -10.92
N SER A 207 19.26 3.52 -10.74
CA SER A 207 20.14 2.80 -9.83
C SER A 207 20.46 1.43 -10.39
N LYS A 208 21.62 0.90 -10.01
CA LYS A 208 22.07 -0.42 -10.41
C LYS A 208 22.80 -1.08 -9.25
N GLU A 209 22.47 -2.33 -8.95
CA GLU A 209 23.26 -3.15 -8.04
C GLU A 209 24.64 -3.40 -8.68
N ARG A 210 25.68 -2.98 -7.95
CA ARG A 210 27.08 -3.10 -8.36
C ARG A 210 27.67 -4.42 -7.89
N ASP A 211 27.40 -4.78 -6.64
CA ASP A 211 27.92 -5.96 -5.98
C ASP A 211 26.88 -6.44 -4.97
N ASN A 212 26.41 -7.68 -5.10
CA ASN A 212 25.37 -8.24 -4.23
C ASN A 212 25.88 -8.53 -2.80
N ASN A 213 27.19 -8.71 -2.64
CA ASN A 213 27.84 -9.02 -1.38
C ASN A 213 28.67 -7.82 -0.88
N GLY A 214 28.22 -6.59 -1.18
CA GLY A 214 28.89 -5.34 -0.80
C GLY A 214 29.23 -5.22 0.69
N PRO A 215 29.77 -4.08 1.15
CA PRO A 215 30.41 -3.93 2.47
C PRO A 215 29.67 -4.49 3.69
N THR A 216 28.33 -4.50 3.64
CA THR A 216 27.45 -4.97 4.72
C THR A 216 26.72 -6.27 4.40
N HIS A 217 27.18 -7.05 3.41
CA HIS A 217 26.53 -8.27 2.88
C HIS A 217 25.09 -8.07 2.42
N THR A 218 24.75 -6.82 2.08
CA THR A 218 23.38 -6.39 1.75
C THR A 218 23.37 -5.56 0.46
N GLY A 219 24.34 -5.84 -0.42
CA GLY A 219 24.50 -5.15 -1.69
C GLY A 219 25.22 -3.80 -1.59
N LEU A 220 25.83 -3.40 -2.71
CA LEU A 220 26.38 -2.09 -2.98
C LEU A 220 25.72 -1.55 -4.25
N PHE A 221 25.17 -0.34 -4.19
CA PHE A 221 24.35 0.21 -5.28
C PHE A 221 24.99 1.45 -5.89
N ASN A 222 25.05 1.52 -7.22
CA ASN A 222 25.34 2.76 -7.93
C ASN A 222 24.05 3.58 -8.04
N LEU A 223 24.05 4.82 -7.54
CA LEU A 223 22.95 5.76 -7.68
C LEU A 223 23.37 6.90 -8.62
N TYR A 224 22.63 7.10 -9.69
CA TYR A 224 22.84 8.17 -10.66
C TYR A 224 21.96 9.36 -10.26
N LEU A 225 22.51 10.23 -9.41
CA LEU A 225 21.75 11.22 -8.64
C LEU A 225 21.19 12.38 -9.48
N ASP A 226 21.60 12.49 -10.74
CA ASP A 226 21.13 13.46 -11.72
C ASP A 226 20.39 12.82 -12.91
N GLU A 227 20.17 11.50 -12.88
CA GLU A 227 19.44 10.76 -13.92
C GLU A 227 18.07 10.29 -13.43
N PHE A 228 17.07 10.35 -14.31
CA PHE A 228 15.71 9.88 -14.01
C PHE A 228 15.65 8.36 -14.06
N ASP A 229 14.83 7.77 -13.19
CA ASP A 229 14.45 6.36 -13.33
C ASP A 229 13.32 6.25 -14.37
N GLU A 230 13.68 5.85 -15.58
CA GLU A 230 12.74 5.71 -16.70
C GLU A 230 11.65 4.66 -16.45
N GLN A 231 11.86 3.71 -15.52
CA GLN A 231 10.92 2.62 -15.26
C GLN A 231 9.57 3.14 -14.72
N TRP A 232 9.58 4.27 -14.01
CA TRP A 232 8.36 4.93 -13.55
C TRP A 232 8.13 6.29 -14.21
N THR A 233 9.17 7.09 -14.47
CA THR A 233 8.99 8.47 -14.95
C THR A 233 8.34 8.53 -16.34
N THR A 234 8.57 7.53 -17.20
CA THR A 234 7.96 7.44 -18.54
C THR A 234 6.50 6.97 -18.51
N GLN A 235 6.02 6.46 -17.37
CA GLN A 235 4.72 5.81 -17.24
C GLN A 235 3.68 6.69 -16.54
N ILE A 236 4.12 7.61 -15.67
CA ILE A 236 3.21 8.33 -14.77
C ILE A 236 2.36 9.42 -15.44
N GLU A 237 2.65 9.85 -16.68
CA GLU A 237 1.85 10.90 -17.34
C GLU A 237 0.37 10.52 -17.48
N GLY A 238 0.08 9.23 -17.62
CA GLY A 238 -1.28 8.70 -17.73
C GLY A 238 -2.01 8.51 -16.39
N PHE A 239 -1.40 8.88 -15.26
CA PHE A 239 -1.97 8.65 -13.93
C PHE A 239 -2.64 9.91 -13.34
N ASP A 240 -3.82 9.74 -12.74
CA ASP A 240 -4.53 10.82 -12.04
C ASP A 240 -3.90 11.12 -10.67
N TYR A 241 -3.39 10.08 -10.00
CA TYR A 241 -2.77 10.16 -8.70
C TYR A 241 -1.45 9.38 -8.69
N VAL A 242 -0.39 10.01 -8.20
CA VAL A 242 0.93 9.36 -8.03
C VAL A 242 1.37 9.54 -6.59
N ILE A 243 1.54 8.44 -5.85
CA ILE A 243 2.02 8.44 -4.47
C ILE A 243 3.48 8.03 -4.48
N ILE A 244 4.37 8.98 -4.17
CA ILE A 244 5.81 8.76 -4.09
C ILE A 244 6.22 8.50 -2.66
N ASN A 245 7.11 7.53 -2.48
CA ASN A 245 7.77 7.28 -1.21
C ASN A 245 9.19 6.71 -1.35
N GLY A 246 9.99 6.81 -0.29
CA GLY A 246 11.30 6.16 -0.24
C GLY A 246 12.09 6.55 1.02
N GLY A 247 13.07 5.73 1.40
CA GLY A 247 14.06 6.09 2.43
C GLY A 247 14.88 4.92 2.97
N HIS A 248 14.26 3.79 3.25
CA HIS A 248 14.93 2.66 3.93
C HIS A 248 16.14 2.10 3.16
N TRP A 249 16.11 2.15 1.83
CA TRP A 249 17.21 1.68 1.00
C TRP A 249 18.47 2.55 1.08
N PHE A 250 18.36 3.80 1.53
CA PHE A 250 19.51 4.71 1.67
C PHE A 250 20.39 4.35 2.87
N TYR A 251 19.96 3.46 3.76
CA TYR A 251 20.84 2.89 4.78
C TYR A 251 21.88 1.91 4.19
N ARG A 252 21.60 1.32 3.02
CA ARG A 252 22.52 0.39 2.36
C ARG A 252 23.70 1.12 1.72
N PRO A 253 24.89 0.49 1.65
CA PRO A 253 26.03 1.05 0.96
C PRO A 253 25.71 1.48 -0.48
N SER A 254 26.18 2.66 -0.87
CA SER A 254 25.89 3.19 -2.20
C SER A 254 26.99 4.10 -2.72
N VAL A 255 27.30 4.01 -4.02
CA VAL A 255 28.21 4.91 -4.75
C VAL A 255 27.39 5.95 -5.49
N PHE A 256 27.75 7.22 -5.35
CA PHE A 256 27.02 8.34 -5.92
C PHE A 256 27.68 8.81 -7.22
N TYR A 257 26.89 8.85 -8.29
CA TYR A 257 27.27 9.35 -9.60
C TYR A 257 26.53 10.66 -9.91
N GLU A 258 27.26 11.63 -10.45
CA GLU A 258 26.72 12.80 -11.13
C GLU A 258 27.52 13.05 -12.40
N ASN A 259 26.86 13.39 -13.50
CA ASN A 259 27.48 13.54 -14.82
C ASN A 259 28.38 12.32 -15.19
N HIS A 260 27.93 11.11 -14.83
CA HIS A 260 28.67 9.86 -15.00
C HIS A 260 30.02 9.77 -14.25
N GLN A 261 30.29 10.64 -13.28
CA GLN A 261 31.48 10.62 -12.43
C GLN A 261 31.13 10.32 -10.98
N ILE A 262 32.01 9.59 -10.27
CA ILE A 262 31.84 9.34 -8.84
C ILE A 262 32.09 10.64 -8.08
N VAL A 263 31.08 11.13 -7.36
CA VAL A 263 31.18 12.32 -6.51
C VAL A 263 31.42 11.97 -5.04
N GLY A 264 31.11 10.73 -4.65
CA GLY A 264 31.28 10.21 -3.31
C GLY A 264 30.50 8.92 -3.10
N CYS A 265 30.31 8.53 -1.85
CA CYS A 265 29.54 7.34 -1.51
C CYS A 265 28.92 7.42 -0.10
N HIS A 266 28.20 6.38 0.31
CA HIS A 266 27.80 6.10 1.69
C HIS A 266 28.30 4.70 2.01
N TYR A 267 29.20 4.58 2.99
CA TYR A 267 29.74 3.34 3.52
C TYR A 267 30.17 2.32 2.44
N CYS A 268 30.79 2.80 1.36
CA CYS A 268 31.16 1.94 0.22
C CYS A 268 32.49 1.20 0.39
N LEU A 269 33.34 1.63 1.33
CA LEU A 269 34.69 1.08 1.56
C LEU A 269 35.57 1.02 0.29
N ILE A 270 35.38 1.97 -0.63
CA ILE A 270 36.21 2.11 -1.83
C ILE A 270 37.30 3.15 -1.55
N ASP A 271 38.57 2.77 -1.78
CA ASP A 271 39.71 3.65 -1.59
C ASP A 271 39.57 4.95 -2.40
N ASN A 272 39.97 6.07 -1.79
CA ASN A 272 39.94 7.41 -2.39
C ASN A 272 38.53 7.93 -2.78
N VAL A 273 37.44 7.30 -2.32
CA VAL A 273 36.07 7.82 -2.48
C VAL A 273 35.59 8.40 -1.15
N LYS A 274 35.20 9.67 -1.17
CA LYS A 274 34.70 10.37 0.03
C LYS A 274 33.33 9.83 0.45
N ASP A 275 33.17 9.54 1.73
CA ASP A 275 31.85 9.29 2.31
C ASP A 275 31.09 10.62 2.47
N LEU A 276 30.02 10.78 1.70
CA LEU A 276 29.10 11.92 1.72
C LEU A 276 27.85 11.64 2.56
N THR A 277 27.77 10.46 3.19
CA THR A 277 26.65 9.93 3.96
C THR A 277 25.42 9.61 3.11
N LYS A 278 24.56 8.74 3.67
CA LYS A 278 23.22 8.42 3.13
C LYS A 278 22.35 9.64 2.82
N PHE A 279 22.49 10.73 3.60
CA PHE A 279 21.67 11.93 3.47
C PHE A 279 21.95 12.71 2.19
N TYR A 280 23.20 12.70 1.71
CA TYR A 280 23.55 13.33 0.43
C TYR A 280 22.82 12.66 -0.72
N GLY A 281 22.91 11.33 -0.81
CA GLY A 281 22.21 10.54 -1.81
C GLY A 281 20.70 10.72 -1.71
N PHE A 282 20.15 10.67 -0.49
CA PHE A 282 18.71 10.82 -0.24
C PHE A 282 18.16 12.17 -0.71
N ARG A 283 18.82 13.27 -0.34
CA ARG A 283 18.41 14.62 -0.74
C ARG A 283 18.44 14.79 -2.25
N LYS A 284 19.50 14.33 -2.91
CA LYS A 284 19.65 14.44 -4.36
C LYS A 284 18.65 13.56 -5.11
N ALA A 285 18.39 12.37 -4.61
CA ALA A 285 17.40 11.46 -5.20
C ALA A 285 15.99 12.07 -5.21
N PHE A 286 15.51 12.60 -4.08
CA PHE A 286 14.21 13.27 -4.01
C PHE A 286 14.16 14.52 -4.91
N ARG A 287 15.23 15.32 -4.92
CA ARG A 287 15.34 16.48 -5.81
C ARG A 287 15.19 16.08 -7.28
N THR A 288 15.89 15.03 -7.71
CA THR A 288 15.87 14.54 -9.10
C THR A 288 14.54 13.88 -9.46
N ALA A 289 13.95 13.09 -8.57
CA ALA A 289 12.63 12.48 -8.77
C ALA A 289 11.54 13.56 -8.94
N PHE A 290 11.54 14.60 -8.11
CA PHE A 290 10.59 15.70 -8.28
C PHE A 290 10.89 16.58 -9.48
N ARG A 291 12.16 16.76 -9.85
CA ARG A 291 12.53 17.41 -11.11
C ARG A 291 11.95 16.66 -12.30
N ALA A 292 11.95 15.32 -12.28
CA ALA A 292 11.34 14.50 -13.33
C ALA A 292 9.85 14.80 -13.49
N ILE A 293 9.08 14.78 -12.39
CA ILE A 293 7.65 15.13 -12.41
C ILE A 293 7.41 16.55 -12.91
N ASN A 294 8.23 17.51 -12.46
CA ASN A 294 8.17 18.90 -12.88
C ASN A 294 8.62 19.13 -14.33
N SER A 295 9.30 18.17 -14.98
CA SER A 295 9.67 18.24 -16.40
C SER A 295 8.66 17.61 -17.34
N LEU A 296 7.77 16.74 -16.86
CA LEU A 296 6.72 16.13 -17.69
C LEU A 296 5.70 17.19 -18.10
N GLU A 297 5.51 17.48 -19.38
CA GLU A 297 4.56 18.53 -19.79
C GLU A 297 3.10 18.06 -19.71
N ASN A 298 2.86 16.78 -19.99
CA ASN A 298 1.51 16.22 -20.12
C ASN A 298 0.96 15.67 -18.81
N PHE A 299 1.80 15.42 -17.80
CA PHE A 299 1.29 15.00 -16.49
C PHE A 299 0.39 16.07 -15.85
N LYS A 300 -0.92 15.78 -15.74
CA LYS A 300 -1.94 16.65 -15.11
C LYS A 300 -2.45 16.14 -13.76
N GLY A 301 -1.99 14.96 -13.33
CA GLY A 301 -2.38 14.34 -12.07
C GLY A 301 -1.86 15.08 -10.83
N VAL A 302 -2.21 14.52 -9.66
CA VAL A 302 -1.77 15.01 -8.36
C VAL A 302 -0.69 14.09 -7.80
N THR A 303 0.46 14.67 -7.46
CA THR A 303 1.54 13.96 -6.79
C THR A 303 1.37 14.07 -5.27
N PHE A 304 1.31 12.93 -4.60
CA PHE A 304 1.39 12.81 -3.15
C PHE A 304 2.80 12.39 -2.77
N LEU A 305 3.41 13.06 -1.80
CA LEU A 305 4.54 12.51 -1.06
C LEU A 305 4.01 11.86 0.20
N ARG A 306 4.19 10.53 0.34
CA ARG A 306 4.04 9.88 1.65
C ARG A 306 5.37 9.94 2.37
N THR A 307 5.40 10.62 3.51
CA THR A 307 6.63 10.84 4.27
C THR A 307 7.21 9.54 4.83
N PHE A 308 8.44 9.64 5.33
CA PHE A 308 9.24 8.55 5.87
C PHE A 308 8.51 7.89 7.04
N ALA A 309 8.40 6.56 7.02
CA ALA A 309 7.84 5.79 8.13
C ALA A 309 9.00 5.21 8.93
N PRO A 310 9.26 5.68 10.16
CA PRO A 310 10.41 5.23 10.94
C PRO A 310 10.36 3.73 11.24
N PRO A 311 11.50 3.01 11.17
CA PRO A 311 11.60 1.66 11.71
C PRO A 311 11.71 1.67 13.24
N HIS A 312 11.33 0.57 13.89
CA HIS A 312 11.31 0.47 15.36
C HIS A 312 12.26 -0.61 15.88
N PHE A 313 13.49 -0.67 15.36
CA PHE A 313 14.50 -1.56 15.92
C PHE A 313 14.92 -1.12 17.33
N GLU A 314 14.95 -2.10 18.23
CA GLU A 314 15.41 -2.02 19.61
C GLU A 314 16.52 -3.04 19.82
N ASN A 315 17.47 -2.72 20.70
CA ASN A 315 18.57 -3.62 21.11
C ASN A 315 19.47 -4.11 19.96
N GLY A 316 19.57 -3.35 18.87
CA GLY A 316 20.44 -3.67 17.74
C GLY A 316 19.99 -3.00 16.45
N LEU A 317 20.82 -3.05 15.42
CA LEU A 317 20.47 -2.60 14.08
C LEU A 317 19.68 -3.68 13.33
N TRP A 318 19.11 -3.30 12.20
CA TRP A 318 18.37 -4.20 11.31
C TRP A 318 19.18 -5.42 10.83
N ASN A 319 20.50 -5.29 10.75
CA ASN A 319 21.44 -6.35 10.36
C ASN A 319 22.33 -6.83 11.52
N ASP A 320 22.05 -6.40 12.75
CA ASP A 320 22.87 -6.68 13.94
C ASP A 320 21.98 -7.04 15.15
N GLY A 321 21.06 -7.99 14.95
CA GLY A 321 20.26 -8.56 16.04
C GLY A 321 19.11 -7.70 16.58
N GLY A 322 18.83 -6.52 15.99
CA GLY A 322 17.73 -5.66 16.40
C GLY A 322 16.35 -6.33 16.30
N ASN A 323 15.42 -5.89 17.13
CA ASN A 323 14.05 -6.44 17.19
C ASN A 323 13.00 -5.36 17.54
N CYS A 324 11.71 -5.68 17.44
CA CYS A 324 10.57 -4.80 17.72
C CYS A 324 9.48 -5.62 18.40
N VAL A 325 9.60 -5.79 19.72
CA VAL A 325 8.75 -6.72 20.50
C VAL A 325 7.60 -6.02 21.22
N ARG A 326 7.46 -4.71 21.06
CA ARG A 326 6.36 -3.94 21.65
C ARG A 326 5.02 -4.42 21.10
N THR A 327 4.00 -4.39 21.94
CA THR A 327 2.64 -4.88 21.62
C THR A 327 1.57 -3.80 21.77
N LYS A 328 1.98 -2.56 22.04
CA LYS A 328 1.11 -1.39 22.15
C LYS A 328 1.73 -0.18 21.43
N PRO A 329 0.89 0.72 20.90
CA PRO A 329 1.33 2.02 20.40
C PRO A 329 2.02 2.85 21.48
N PHE A 330 2.87 3.77 21.05
CA PHE A 330 3.25 4.90 21.88
C PHE A 330 2.14 5.95 21.92
N ARG A 331 2.09 6.69 23.03
CA ARG A 331 1.51 8.03 23.12
C ARG A 331 2.51 9.06 22.59
N SER A 332 2.04 10.19 22.12
CA SER A 332 2.90 11.26 21.58
C SER A 332 3.97 11.77 22.54
N LYS A 333 3.78 11.58 23.85
CA LYS A 333 4.74 11.99 24.90
C LYS A 333 5.81 10.94 25.21
N GLU A 334 5.66 9.72 24.71
CA GLU A 334 6.56 8.59 25.04
C GLU A 334 7.73 8.46 24.07
N ILE A 335 7.64 9.08 22.89
CA ILE A 335 8.67 9.03 21.86
C ILE A 335 8.75 10.37 21.11
N ALA A 336 9.95 10.74 20.70
CA ALA A 336 10.19 11.87 19.82
C ALA A 336 10.85 11.40 18.52
N LEU A 337 10.58 12.10 17.42
CA LEU A 337 11.30 11.87 16.17
C LEU A 337 12.70 12.50 16.28
N ASP A 338 13.75 11.68 16.24
CA ASP A 338 15.12 12.11 16.41
C ASP A 338 16.11 11.45 15.44
N GLY A 339 17.38 11.82 15.56
CA GLY A 339 18.50 11.22 14.84
C GLY A 339 18.30 11.12 13.33
N ASP A 340 18.62 9.95 12.78
CA ASP A 340 18.48 9.68 11.35
C ASP A 340 17.04 9.83 10.86
N ASN A 341 16.05 9.41 11.66
CA ASN A 341 14.64 9.45 11.28
C ASN A 341 14.18 10.91 11.07
N LEU A 342 14.60 11.81 11.96
CA LEU A 342 14.32 13.24 11.84
C LEU A 342 14.99 13.85 10.59
N GLU A 343 16.25 13.49 10.32
CA GLU A 343 16.98 14.02 9.16
C GLU A 343 16.35 13.55 7.83
N PHE A 344 15.97 12.27 7.71
CA PHE A 344 15.23 11.75 6.56
C PHE A 344 13.91 12.50 6.36
N TYR A 345 13.14 12.69 7.44
CA TYR A 345 11.90 13.45 7.39
C TYR A 345 12.13 14.91 6.93
N MET A 346 13.08 15.62 7.54
CA MET A 346 13.35 17.02 7.21
C MET A 346 13.80 17.20 5.75
N ILE A 347 14.67 16.33 5.25
CA ILE A 347 15.08 16.36 3.84
C ILE A 347 13.89 16.18 2.89
N GLN A 348 12.98 15.25 3.20
CA GLN A 348 11.77 15.05 2.40
C GLN A 348 10.89 16.30 2.37
N ILE A 349 10.67 16.92 3.52
CA ILE A 349 9.86 18.14 3.64
C ILE A 349 10.49 19.29 2.86
N GLU A 350 11.81 19.47 2.95
CA GLU A 350 12.53 20.52 2.24
C GLU A 350 12.48 20.34 0.72
N GLU A 351 12.80 19.15 0.21
CA GLU A 351 12.77 18.89 -1.23
C GLU A 351 11.34 18.87 -1.79
N PHE A 352 10.34 18.45 -0.99
CA PHE A 352 8.93 18.55 -1.35
C PHE A 352 8.49 20.01 -1.47
N LYS A 353 8.79 20.86 -0.50
CA LYS A 353 8.45 22.29 -0.54
C LYS A 353 9.11 22.99 -1.73
N ARG A 354 10.37 22.65 -2.03
CA ARG A 354 11.08 23.12 -3.24
C ARG A 354 10.35 22.70 -4.51
N ALA A 355 10.06 21.40 -4.64
CA ALA A 355 9.37 20.83 -5.79
C ALA A 355 7.97 21.42 -5.99
N GLN A 356 7.20 21.59 -4.92
CA GLN A 356 5.88 22.20 -4.96
C GLN A 356 5.94 23.65 -5.44
N LYS A 357 6.90 24.45 -4.93
CA LYS A 357 7.09 25.85 -5.33
C LYS A 357 7.44 25.97 -6.81
N GLU A 358 8.34 25.13 -7.30
CA GLU A 358 8.75 25.10 -8.71
C GLU A 358 7.63 24.56 -9.61
N GLY A 359 7.02 23.46 -9.21
CA GLY A 359 5.95 22.77 -9.93
C GLY A 359 4.70 23.62 -10.08
N ARG A 360 4.36 24.45 -9.08
CA ARG A 360 3.22 25.38 -9.16
C ARG A 360 3.34 26.33 -10.37
N LYS A 361 4.55 26.78 -10.70
CA LYS A 361 4.80 27.64 -11.88
C LYS A 361 4.54 26.91 -13.20
N LYS A 362 4.58 25.58 -13.18
CA LYS A 362 4.34 24.67 -14.31
C LYS A 362 2.97 23.98 -14.25
N GLY A 363 2.08 24.43 -13.37
CA GLY A 363 0.74 23.85 -13.21
C GLY A 363 0.71 22.47 -12.53
N LYS A 364 1.78 22.08 -11.82
CA LYS A 364 1.85 20.80 -11.10
C LYS A 364 1.16 20.87 -9.74
N LYS A 365 0.48 19.78 -9.39
CA LYS A 365 -0.27 19.64 -8.13
C LYS A 365 0.48 18.68 -7.20
N TYR A 366 0.84 19.17 -6.02
CA TYR A 366 1.51 18.40 -4.97
C TYR A 366 0.70 18.40 -3.67
N ARG A 367 0.68 17.27 -2.97
CA ARG A 367 0.08 17.06 -1.65
C ARG A 367 1.06 16.32 -0.76
N LEU A 368 1.12 16.71 0.51
CA LEU A 368 1.91 16.01 1.51
C LEU A 368 0.98 15.09 2.29
N MET A 369 1.28 13.79 2.30
CA MET A 369 0.65 12.79 3.12
C MET A 369 1.61 12.49 4.28
N ASP A 370 1.52 13.28 5.35
CA ASP A 370 2.52 13.25 6.42
C ASP A 370 2.26 12.12 7.41
N MET A 371 2.79 10.94 7.09
CA MET A 371 2.59 9.72 7.86
C MET A 371 3.65 9.48 8.94
N THR A 372 4.72 10.30 9.00
CA THR A 372 5.87 10.07 9.88
C THR A 372 5.44 9.94 11.33
N HIS A 373 4.67 10.91 11.83
CA HIS A 373 4.27 10.94 13.24
C HIS A 373 3.33 9.80 13.59
N ALA A 374 2.25 9.61 12.82
CA ALA A 374 1.31 8.52 13.05
C ALA A 374 1.98 7.14 13.00
N SER A 375 2.98 6.95 12.13
CA SER A 375 3.73 5.70 12.01
C SER A 375 4.75 5.50 13.14
N LEU A 376 5.42 6.56 13.59
CA LEU A 376 6.35 6.55 14.73
C LEU A 376 5.67 6.04 16.02
N LEU A 377 4.37 6.28 16.16
CA LEU A 377 3.63 5.83 17.34
C LEU A 377 3.23 4.36 17.30
N ARG A 378 3.62 3.58 16.28
CA ARG A 378 3.16 2.20 16.06
C ARG A 378 4.28 1.14 16.09
N PRO A 379 5.13 1.09 17.12
CA PRO A 379 6.15 0.04 17.22
C PRO A 379 5.55 -1.38 17.30
N ASP A 380 4.26 -1.48 17.66
CA ASP A 380 3.50 -2.71 17.77
C ASP A 380 3.11 -3.34 16.44
N GLY A 381 3.23 -2.60 15.34
CA GLY A 381 2.68 -2.98 14.04
C GLY A 381 3.52 -3.89 13.16
N HIS A 382 4.78 -4.10 13.53
CA HIS A 382 5.78 -4.73 12.67
C HIS A 382 5.69 -6.26 12.71
N PRO A 383 6.08 -6.97 11.63
CA PRO A 383 6.16 -8.43 11.65
C PRO A 383 7.12 -8.97 12.72
N SER A 384 8.22 -8.27 13.03
CA SER A 384 9.29 -8.81 13.87
C SER A 384 9.72 -10.16 13.28
N ARG A 385 9.74 -11.23 14.08
CA ARG A 385 10.04 -12.60 13.67
C ARG A 385 8.90 -13.31 12.93
N TYR A 386 7.71 -12.72 12.88
CA TYR A 386 6.50 -13.34 12.34
C TYR A 386 6.33 -13.06 10.83
N GLY A 387 7.43 -13.06 10.08
CA GLY A 387 7.42 -12.99 8.61
C GLY A 387 7.77 -14.32 7.92
N HIS A 388 8.09 -15.34 8.70
CA HIS A 388 8.51 -16.66 8.24
C HIS A 388 8.30 -17.67 9.37
N TRP A 389 8.38 -18.97 9.08
CA TRP A 389 8.31 -19.99 10.13
C TRP A 389 9.60 -19.98 10.98
N PRO A 390 9.54 -20.35 12.27
CA PRO A 390 10.71 -20.26 13.17
C PRO A 390 11.97 -21.00 12.70
N ASN A 391 11.78 -22.06 11.89
CA ASN A 391 12.86 -22.92 11.41
C ASN A 391 13.32 -22.59 9.98
N GLU A 392 12.76 -21.56 9.35
CA GLU A 392 13.16 -21.17 7.99
C GLU A 392 14.48 -20.40 8.01
N ASN A 393 15.36 -20.73 7.07
CA ASN A 393 16.61 -20.01 6.88
C ASN A 393 16.32 -18.74 6.06
N VAL A 394 16.39 -17.58 6.71
CA VAL A 394 16.08 -16.28 6.10
C VAL A 394 17.25 -15.30 6.26
N THR A 395 17.39 -14.38 5.30
CA THR A 395 18.46 -13.38 5.32
C THR A 395 18.30 -12.35 6.46
N LEU A 396 17.05 -12.00 6.80
CA LEU A 396 16.73 -11.06 7.88
C LEU A 396 15.68 -11.69 8.76
N TYR A 397 16.02 -11.91 10.03
CA TYR A 397 15.17 -12.64 10.96
C TYR A 397 14.07 -11.77 11.59
N ASN A 398 14.37 -10.50 11.89
CA ASN A 398 13.38 -9.58 12.44
C ASN A 398 13.13 -8.44 11.45
N ASP A 399 11.87 -8.28 11.06
CA ASP A 399 11.43 -7.15 10.24
C ASP A 399 10.74 -6.09 11.12
N CYS A 400 11.44 -4.98 11.33
CA CYS A 400 10.94 -3.80 12.06
C CYS A 400 10.81 -2.58 11.14
N VAL A 401 10.65 -2.84 9.84
CA VAL A 401 10.53 -1.85 8.76
C VAL A 401 9.14 -1.94 8.14
N HIS A 402 8.74 -3.13 7.70
CA HIS A 402 7.43 -3.37 7.09
C HIS A 402 6.34 -3.54 8.14
N TRP A 403 5.09 -3.61 7.70
CA TRP A 403 3.93 -3.68 8.57
C TRP A 403 3.18 -4.98 8.35
N CYS A 404 2.68 -5.57 9.44
CA CYS A 404 1.74 -6.68 9.36
C CYS A 404 0.49 -6.28 8.54
N LEU A 405 -0.05 -7.24 7.81
CA LEU A 405 -1.33 -7.13 7.13
C LEU A 405 -2.29 -8.25 7.60
N PRO A 406 -3.51 -7.92 8.02
CA PRO A 406 -4.00 -6.57 8.40
C PRO A 406 -3.19 -5.94 9.53
N GLY A 407 -3.20 -4.62 9.66
CA GLY A 407 -2.37 -3.89 10.62
C GLY A 407 -2.37 -2.37 10.45
N PRO A 408 -1.41 -1.64 11.04
CA PRO A 408 -1.44 -0.16 11.07
C PRO A 408 -1.42 0.50 9.69
N ILE A 409 -0.83 -0.18 8.71
CA ILE A 409 -0.73 0.32 7.35
C ILE A 409 -2.09 0.41 6.66
N ASP A 410 -3.12 -0.28 7.18
CA ASP A 410 -4.51 -0.12 6.74
C ASP A 410 -4.99 1.31 6.97
N ASN A 411 -4.59 1.92 8.09
CA ASN A 411 -4.98 3.28 8.40
C ASN A 411 -4.34 4.30 7.47
N TRP A 412 -3.20 4.00 6.83
CA TRP A 412 -2.63 4.90 5.81
C TRP A 412 -3.64 5.11 4.66
N ASN A 413 -4.46 4.11 4.37
CA ASN A 413 -5.50 4.22 3.36
C ASN A 413 -6.72 5.03 3.85
N ASP A 414 -6.94 5.17 5.17
CA ASP A 414 -7.92 6.12 5.75
C ASP A 414 -7.51 7.57 5.42
N PHE A 415 -6.24 7.92 5.63
CA PHE A 415 -5.68 9.22 5.24
C PHE A 415 -5.79 9.44 3.73
N LEU A 416 -5.42 8.44 2.93
CA LEU A 416 -5.50 8.54 1.47
C LEU A 416 -6.94 8.83 1.01
N LEU A 417 -7.93 8.10 1.53
CA LEU A 417 -9.34 8.34 1.24
C LEU A 417 -9.73 9.79 1.56
N GLN A 418 -9.39 10.27 2.76
CA GLN A 418 -9.73 11.63 3.18
C GLN A 418 -9.05 12.68 2.29
N MET A 419 -7.78 12.49 1.93
CA MET A 419 -7.07 13.39 1.03
C MET A 419 -7.67 13.41 -0.38
N LEU A 420 -8.09 12.26 -0.92
CA LEU A 420 -8.78 12.17 -2.21
C LEU A 420 -10.13 12.89 -2.20
N LYS A 421 -10.89 12.80 -1.09
CA LYS A 421 -12.13 13.57 -0.90
C LYS A 421 -11.85 15.07 -0.94
N MET A 422 -10.85 15.53 -0.19
CA MET A 422 -10.44 16.95 -0.20
C MET A 422 -10.01 17.40 -1.60
N GLU A 423 -9.32 16.55 -2.36
CA GLU A 423 -8.91 16.88 -3.74
C GLU A 423 -10.09 16.99 -4.70
N GLY A 424 -11.12 16.15 -4.52
CA GLY A 424 -12.38 16.27 -5.25
C GLY A 424 -13.06 17.62 -5.01
N ILE A 425 -13.10 18.08 -3.75
CA ILE A 425 -13.66 19.38 -3.36
C ILE A 425 -12.85 20.52 -4.00
N ARG A 426 -11.52 20.51 -3.88
CA ARG A 426 -10.64 21.53 -4.49
C ARG A 426 -10.86 21.61 -6.00
N SER A 427 -10.90 20.47 -6.68
CA SER A 427 -11.14 20.40 -8.12
C SER A 427 -12.53 20.90 -8.53
N HIS A 428 -13.53 20.75 -7.67
CA HIS A 428 -14.85 21.34 -7.89
C HIS A 428 -14.82 22.87 -7.74
N GLN A 429 -14.20 23.39 -6.67
CA GLN A 429 -14.06 24.83 -6.44
C GLN A 429 -13.27 25.53 -7.56
N GLU A 430 -12.15 24.94 -8.03
CA GLU A 430 -11.37 25.44 -9.16
C GLU A 430 -12.22 25.56 -10.44
N ARG A 431 -13.12 24.59 -10.68
CA ARG A 431 -14.06 24.61 -11.82
C ARG A 431 -15.13 25.69 -11.69
N LEU A 432 -15.65 25.93 -10.48
CA LEU A 432 -16.61 27.02 -10.24
C LEU A 432 -15.97 28.39 -10.48
N VAL A 433 -14.74 28.61 -9.99
CA VAL A 433 -14.02 29.89 -10.18
C VAL A 433 -13.67 30.13 -11.65
N SER A 434 -13.22 29.10 -12.37
CA SER A 434 -12.90 29.21 -13.80
C SER A 434 -14.15 29.38 -14.68
N GLY A 435 -15.24 28.69 -14.35
CA GLY A 435 -16.54 28.85 -15.02
C GLY A 435 -17.17 30.23 -14.81
N GLY A 436 -17.10 30.76 -13.59
CA GLY A 436 -17.60 32.10 -13.25
C GLY A 436 -16.82 33.23 -13.94
N LYS A 437 -15.49 33.07 -14.11
CA LYS A 437 -14.69 34.00 -14.93
C LYS A 437 -15.10 33.99 -16.40
N ARG A 438 -15.50 32.83 -16.95
CA ARG A 438 -15.96 32.71 -18.34
C ARG A 438 -17.33 33.36 -18.60
N MET A 439 -18.18 33.46 -17.58
CA MET A 439 -19.50 34.12 -17.69
C MET A 439 -19.47 35.64 -17.53
N ARG A 440 -18.41 36.22 -16.94
CA ARG A 440 -18.26 37.69 -16.80
C ARG A 440 -17.71 38.40 -18.05
N PHE A 441 -17.34 37.65 -19.08
CA PHE A 441 -16.80 38.18 -20.35
C PHE A 441 -17.72 37.91 -21.55
N LYS A 442 -19.03 37.77 -21.33
CA LYS A 442 -20.02 37.71 -22.39
C LYS A 442 -21.00 38.85 -22.29
#